data_AF-A0A975BKU1-F1
#
_entry.id   AF-A0A975BKU1-F1
#
_cell.length_a   1.000
_cell.length_b   1.000
_cell.length_c   1.000
_cell.angle_alpha   90.00
_cell.angle_beta   90.00
_cell.angle_gamma   90.00
#
_symmetry.space_group_name_H-M   'P 1'
#
loop_
_entity.id
_entity.type
_entity.pdbx_description
1 polymer ?
#
loop_
_entity_poly.entity_id
_entity_poly.type
_entity_poly.pdbx_seq_one_letter_code
_entity_poly.pdbx_strand_id
1 'polypeptide(L)'
;MNKNNLWYIDQRAEYLANMYLSRRDDLIIERQNHTHDRGIDILIDICHSGTLTGRVFGVRIRAERSASHIRRVSHNLITYRYPVSTLEIIRDIPFPVVLLLMVMEDDSGYYNWINRTKLDQAVNLSLKTQSVPFERLTEESMNMLINEIDEWYERRIGNHENKRLV
;
A
#
# COMPACT_ATOMS: atom_id res chain seq x y z
N MET A 1 4.25 3.81 25.91
CA MET A 1 4.03 2.39 25.56
C MET A 1 2.60 2.04 25.96
N ASN A 2 1.67 1.96 24.99
CA ASN A 2 0.25 1.74 25.29
C ASN A 2 0.02 0.24 25.52
N LYS A 3 -0.46 -0.12 26.72
CA LYS A 3 -0.51 -1.48 27.28
C LYS A 3 -1.45 -2.48 26.58
N ASN A 4 -2.07 -2.13 25.45
CA ASN A 4 -3.15 -2.93 24.89
C ASN A 4 -2.92 -3.46 23.47
N ASN A 5 -1.82 -3.24 22.76
CA ASN A 5 -1.64 -3.90 21.45
C ASN A 5 -1.32 -5.38 21.61
N LEU A 6 -2.36 -6.19 21.52
CA LEU A 6 -2.27 -7.65 21.52
C LEU A 6 -1.55 -8.09 20.25
N TRP A 7 -0.50 -8.88 20.41
CA TRP A 7 0.41 -9.34 19.35
C TRP A 7 -0.30 -9.99 18.15
N TYR A 8 -1.47 -10.59 18.36
CA TYR A 8 -2.23 -11.27 17.32
C TYR A 8 -2.95 -10.32 16.33
N ILE A 9 -3.08 -9.04 16.67
CA ILE A 9 -3.80 -8.06 15.84
C ILE A 9 -3.03 -7.77 14.55
N ASP A 10 -1.71 -7.58 14.66
CA ASP A 10 -0.85 -7.33 13.49
C ASP A 10 -0.80 -8.59 12.61
N GLN A 11 -0.69 -9.77 13.21
CA GLN A 11 -0.73 -11.04 12.48
C GLN A 11 -2.07 -11.26 11.75
N ARG A 12 -3.20 -10.93 12.40
CA ARG A 12 -4.52 -11.01 11.76
C ARG A 12 -4.64 -10.02 10.59
N ALA A 13 -4.12 -8.81 10.75
CA ALA A 13 -4.09 -7.83 9.66
C ALA A 13 -3.27 -8.32 8.46
N GLU A 14 -2.13 -8.96 8.69
CA GLU A 14 -1.37 -9.59 7.61
C GLU A 14 -2.16 -10.69 6.89
N TYR A 15 -2.85 -11.57 7.63
CA TYR A 15 -3.68 -12.61 7.00
C TYR A 15 -4.83 -12.03 6.18
N LEU A 16 -5.50 -11.00 6.70
CA LEU A 16 -6.55 -10.30 5.95
C LEU A 16 -5.97 -9.63 4.70
N ALA A 17 -4.84 -8.93 4.81
CA ALA A 17 -4.19 -8.30 3.68
C ALA A 17 -3.87 -9.33 2.58
N ASN A 18 -3.30 -10.48 2.97
CA ASN A 18 -3.06 -11.58 2.04
C ASN A 18 -4.35 -12.06 1.37
N MET A 19 -5.44 -12.23 2.13
CA MET A 19 -6.75 -12.64 1.58
C MET A 19 -7.29 -11.62 0.57
N TYR A 20 -7.14 -10.32 0.82
CA TYR A 20 -7.58 -9.28 -0.11
C TYR A 20 -6.75 -9.29 -1.40
N LEU A 21 -5.43 -9.40 -1.27
CA LEU A 21 -4.49 -9.40 -2.39
C LEU A 21 -4.61 -10.67 -3.24
N SER A 22 -4.82 -11.84 -2.62
CA SER A 22 -4.94 -13.13 -3.30
C SER A 22 -6.25 -13.33 -4.08
N ARG A 23 -7.12 -12.31 -4.12
CA ARG A 23 -8.31 -12.33 -5.00
C ARG A 23 -7.94 -12.14 -6.46
N ARG A 24 -6.75 -11.60 -6.72
CA ARG A 24 -6.17 -11.53 -8.05
C ARG A 24 -5.21 -12.70 -8.25
N ASP A 25 -5.26 -13.31 -9.42
CA ASP A 25 -4.43 -14.45 -9.82
C ASP A 25 -3.12 -14.03 -10.49
N ASP A 26 -2.96 -12.75 -10.77
CA ASP A 26 -1.80 -12.14 -11.43
C ASP A 26 -0.79 -11.54 -10.44
N LEU A 27 -0.99 -11.74 -9.13
CA LEU A 27 -0.10 -11.24 -8.09
C LEU A 27 0.66 -12.39 -7.41
N ILE A 28 1.98 -12.27 -7.32
CA ILE A 28 2.81 -13.13 -6.47
C ILE A 28 3.14 -12.35 -5.20
N ILE A 29 2.75 -12.91 -4.06
CA ILE A 29 2.82 -12.24 -2.75
C ILE A 29 3.99 -12.81 -1.95
N GLU A 30 5.01 -12.00 -1.69
CA GLU A 30 6.18 -12.36 -0.89
C GLU A 30 6.20 -11.60 0.45
N ARG A 31 6.01 -12.33 1.55
CA ARG A 31 6.14 -11.76 2.90
C ARG A 31 7.60 -11.48 3.22
N GLN A 32 7.89 -10.29 3.71
CA GLN A 32 9.24 -9.88 4.03
C GLN A 32 9.63 -10.32 5.45
N ASN A 33 10.83 -10.90 5.60
CA ASN A 33 11.33 -11.29 6.92
C ASN A 33 11.63 -10.05 7.77
N HIS A 34 10.92 -9.89 8.89
CA HIS A 34 11.01 -8.73 9.79
C HIS A 34 12.27 -8.69 10.69
N THR A 35 13.39 -9.31 10.29
CA THR A 35 14.63 -9.20 11.07
C THR A 35 15.13 -7.76 11.17
N HIS A 36 14.76 -6.91 10.21
CA HIS A 36 14.93 -5.46 10.25
C HIS A 36 13.67 -4.79 9.67
N ASP A 37 13.12 -3.76 10.32
CA ASP A 37 11.97 -3.01 9.77
C ASP A 37 12.42 -2.17 8.58
N ARG A 38 12.22 -2.70 7.37
CA ARG A 38 12.53 -2.04 6.10
C ARG A 38 11.36 -1.19 5.59
N GLY A 39 10.31 -1.03 6.39
CA GLY A 39 9.12 -0.25 6.02
C GLY A 39 8.19 -0.94 5.01
N ILE A 40 8.50 -2.18 4.60
CA ILE A 40 7.68 -3.03 3.73
C ILE A 40 7.41 -4.34 4.46
N ASP A 41 6.15 -4.73 4.55
CA ASP A 41 5.73 -6.01 5.15
C ASP A 41 5.52 -7.09 4.08
N ILE A 42 5.03 -6.69 2.91
CA ILE A 42 4.82 -7.55 1.75
C ILE A 42 5.41 -6.88 0.51
N LEU A 43 6.16 -7.66 -0.28
CA LEU A 43 6.55 -7.30 -1.64
C LEU A 43 5.68 -8.08 -2.62
N ILE A 44 5.21 -7.43 -3.67
CA ILE A 44 4.30 -8.03 -4.64
C ILE A 44 4.88 -7.89 -6.04
N ASP A 45 5.01 -9.02 -6.73
CA ASP A 45 5.32 -9.08 -8.16
C ASP A 45 4.01 -9.16 -8.96
N ILE A 46 3.93 -8.37 -10.02
CA ILE A 46 2.82 -8.40 -10.99
C ILE A 46 3.22 -9.30 -12.15
N CYS A 47 2.40 -10.30 -12.43
CA CYS A 47 2.54 -11.20 -13.56
C CYS A 47 1.57 -10.82 -14.67
N HIS A 48 1.96 -11.02 -15.92
CA HIS A 48 1.03 -10.95 -17.05
C HIS A 48 0.97 -12.31 -17.72
N SER A 49 -0.23 -12.89 -17.81
CA SER A 49 -0.45 -14.23 -18.38
C SER A 49 0.48 -15.29 -17.76
N GLY A 50 0.67 -15.24 -16.44
CA GLY A 50 1.53 -16.16 -15.69
C GLY A 50 3.04 -15.94 -15.84
N THR A 51 3.47 -14.88 -16.53
CA THR A 51 4.89 -14.55 -16.70
C THR A 51 5.27 -13.36 -15.81
N LEU A 52 6.41 -13.48 -15.11
CA LEU A 52 6.99 -12.38 -14.33
C LEU A 52 7.32 -11.20 -15.24
N THR A 53 6.83 -10.01 -14.89
CA THR A 53 7.09 -8.78 -15.64
C THR A 53 8.28 -7.99 -15.10
N GLY A 54 8.77 -8.33 -13.90
CA GLY A 54 9.72 -7.52 -13.14
C GLY A 54 9.10 -6.26 -12.50
N ARG A 55 7.78 -6.08 -12.62
CA ARG A 55 7.04 -4.99 -11.96
C ARG A 55 6.73 -5.41 -10.53
N VAL A 56 7.24 -4.61 -9.60
CA VAL A 56 7.06 -4.83 -8.16
C VAL A 56 6.40 -3.62 -7.48
N PHE A 57 5.69 -3.87 -6.40
CA PHE A 57 5.29 -2.83 -5.46
C PHE A 57 5.35 -3.30 -4.01
N GLY A 58 5.60 -2.35 -3.12
CA GLY A 58 5.66 -2.60 -1.69
C GLY A 58 4.31 -2.37 -1.01
N VAL A 59 4.03 -3.18 0.00
CA VAL A 59 2.86 -3.04 0.86
C VAL A 59 3.33 -2.94 2.31
N ARG A 60 2.88 -1.87 2.98
CA ARG A 60 2.97 -1.70 4.43
C ARG A 60 1.57 -1.94 5.01
N ILE A 61 1.49 -2.70 6.09
CA ILE A 61 0.24 -3.10 6.73
C ILE A 61 0.13 -2.41 8.07
N ARG A 62 -1.07 -1.92 8.37
CA ARG A 62 -1.45 -1.39 9.67
C ARG A 62 -2.76 -2.01 10.10
N ALA A 63 -2.80 -2.40 11.37
CA ALA A 63 -3.99 -2.93 11.99
C ALA A 63 -4.66 -1.84 12.83
N GLU A 64 -5.97 -1.70 12.68
CA GLU A 64 -6.79 -0.92 13.60
C GLU A 64 -7.86 -1.78 14.25
N ARG A 65 -7.98 -1.66 15.56
CA ARG A 65 -8.90 -2.50 16.34
C ARG A 65 -10.35 -2.17 16.06
N SER A 66 -10.64 -0.89 15.95
CA SER A 66 -11.97 -0.36 15.85
C SER A 66 -11.96 0.87 14.95
N ALA A 67 -13.10 1.10 14.29
CA ALA A 67 -13.33 2.29 13.50
C ALA A 67 -13.38 3.60 14.33
N SER A 68 -13.27 3.56 15.66
CA SER A 68 -13.31 4.76 16.52
C SER A 68 -12.25 5.82 16.19
N HIS A 69 -11.08 5.42 15.67
CA HIS A 69 -10.04 6.34 15.18
C HIS A 69 -10.15 6.67 13.68
N ILE A 70 -11.18 6.14 13.02
CA ILE A 70 -11.43 6.23 11.59
C ILE A 70 -12.68 7.08 11.38
N ARG A 71 -12.53 8.24 10.75
CA ARG A 71 -13.70 9.04 10.36
C ARG A 71 -14.18 8.54 9.00
N ARG A 72 -15.33 7.86 8.96
CA ARG A 72 -16.02 7.48 7.72
C ARG A 72 -16.50 8.75 7.00
N VAL A 73 -16.11 8.89 5.74
CA VAL A 73 -16.55 9.97 4.85
C VAL A 73 -17.68 9.47 3.95
N SER A 74 -17.57 8.24 3.45
CA SER A 74 -18.61 7.54 2.68
C SER A 74 -18.49 6.02 2.87
N HIS A 75 -19.28 5.22 2.14
CA HIS A 75 -19.19 3.76 2.19
C HIS A 75 -17.81 3.22 1.81
N ASN A 76 -17.15 3.87 0.84
CA ASN A 76 -15.87 3.43 0.28
C ASN A 76 -14.70 4.33 0.70
N LEU A 77 -14.94 5.36 1.52
CA LEU A 77 -13.92 6.34 1.87
C LEU A 77 -13.90 6.61 3.36
N ILE A 78 -12.70 6.51 3.92
CA ILE A 78 -12.43 6.87 5.31
C ILE A 78 -11.31 7.90 5.38
N THR A 79 -11.15 8.53 6.54
CA THR A 79 -9.95 9.31 6.85
C THR A 79 -9.25 8.71 8.05
N TYR A 80 -7.94 8.56 7.93
CA TYR A 80 -7.10 7.96 8.95
C TYR A 80 -5.83 8.80 9.15
N ARG A 81 -5.41 8.93 10.41
CA ARG A 81 -4.21 9.66 10.80
C ARG A 81 -3.13 8.64 11.13
N TYR A 82 -2.07 8.59 10.34
CA TYR A 82 -0.95 7.68 10.60
C TYR A 82 0.35 8.45 10.89
N PRO A 83 1.32 7.84 11.60
CA PRO A 83 2.52 8.55 12.06
C PRO A 83 3.48 8.89 10.91
N VAL A 84 3.97 10.14 10.90
CA VAL A 84 4.91 10.66 9.91
C VAL A 84 6.22 9.87 9.84
N SER A 85 6.70 9.34 10.97
CA SER A 85 7.92 8.51 11.03
C SER A 85 7.85 7.23 10.19
N THR A 86 6.65 6.74 9.86
CA THR A 86 6.50 5.58 8.95
C THR A 86 6.86 5.95 7.50
N LEU A 87 6.78 7.23 7.12
CA LEU A 87 7.09 7.70 5.76
C LEU A 87 8.58 7.87 5.52
N GLU A 88 9.36 8.14 6.56
CA GLU A 88 10.79 8.42 6.42
C GLU A 88 11.57 7.19 5.92
N ILE A 89 11.21 6.00 6.40
CA ILE A 89 11.84 4.73 6.00
C ILE A 89 11.59 4.42 4.51
N ILE A 90 10.45 4.90 3.98
CA ILE A 90 9.94 4.51 2.65
C ILE A 90 10.32 5.55 1.58
N ARG A 91 10.88 6.69 1.99
CA ARG A 91 11.19 7.83 1.13
C ARG A 91 12.08 7.47 -0.06
N ASP A 92 13.06 6.59 0.14
CA ASP A 92 14.07 6.26 -0.87
C ASP A 92 13.77 4.95 -1.63
N ILE A 93 12.57 4.38 -1.45
CA ILE A 93 12.17 3.17 -2.17
C ILE A 93 11.93 3.50 -3.66
N PRO A 94 12.59 2.80 -4.61
CA PRO A 94 12.60 3.17 -6.02
C PRO A 94 11.41 2.62 -6.82
N PHE A 95 10.36 2.13 -6.14
CA PHE A 95 9.14 1.56 -6.71
C PHE A 95 7.91 1.98 -5.88
N PRO A 96 6.68 1.81 -6.41
CA PRO A 96 5.48 2.25 -5.72
C PRO A 96 5.27 1.53 -4.38
N VAL A 97 4.77 2.25 -3.39
CA VAL A 97 4.45 1.68 -2.07
C VAL A 97 3.07 2.11 -1.59
N VAL A 98 2.28 1.14 -1.15
CA VAL A 98 0.90 1.30 -0.67
C VAL A 98 0.83 0.97 0.83
N LEU A 99 0.02 1.73 1.56
CA LEU A 99 -0.37 1.45 2.93
C LEU A 99 -1.73 0.76 2.93
N LEU A 100 -1.80 -0.46 3.45
CA LEU A 100 -3.07 -1.14 3.73
C LEU A 100 -3.43 -0.96 5.21
N LEU A 101 -4.62 -0.44 5.45
CA LEU A 101 -5.22 -0.32 6.77
C LEU A 101 -6.31 -1.39 6.92
N MET A 102 -6.10 -2.33 7.84
CA MET A 102 -7.03 -3.43 8.12
C MET A 102 -7.79 -3.15 9.41
N VAL A 103 -9.11 -3.06 9.33
CA VAL A 103 -9.99 -2.80 10.46
C VAL A 103 -10.51 -4.12 11.01
N MET A 104 -10.08 -4.48 12.22
CA MET A 104 -10.35 -5.79 12.83
C MET A 104 -11.80 -5.99 13.27
N GLU A 105 -12.55 -4.90 13.45
CA GLU A 105 -13.94 -4.88 13.89
C GLU A 105 -14.88 -5.47 12.85
N ASP A 106 -14.65 -5.18 11.56
CA ASP A 106 -15.50 -5.60 10.45
C ASP A 106 -14.73 -6.26 9.30
N ASP A 107 -13.47 -6.61 9.55
CA ASP A 107 -12.53 -7.19 8.59
C ASP A 107 -12.34 -6.37 7.29
N SER A 108 -12.69 -5.08 7.32
CA SER A 108 -12.56 -4.22 6.15
C SER A 108 -11.11 -3.81 5.92
N GLY A 109 -10.67 -3.91 4.67
CA GLY A 109 -9.42 -3.34 4.20
C GLY A 109 -9.63 -1.98 3.53
N TYR A 110 -8.67 -1.09 3.73
CA TYR A 110 -8.58 0.21 3.05
C TYR A 110 -7.14 0.46 2.61
N TYR A 111 -6.93 1.31 1.60
CA TYR A 111 -5.60 1.64 1.11
C TYR A 111 -5.41 3.12 0.83
N ASN A 112 -4.15 3.52 0.89
CA ASN A 112 -3.68 4.80 0.36
C ASN A 112 -2.21 4.65 -0.05
N TRP A 113 -1.76 5.50 -0.96
CA TRP A 113 -0.37 5.55 -1.38
C TRP A 113 0.53 6.09 -0.27
N ILE A 114 1.66 5.43 -0.02
CA ILE A 114 2.77 5.98 0.76
C ILE A 114 3.72 6.75 -0.17
N ASN A 115 4.13 6.06 -1.24
CA ASN A 115 4.96 6.61 -2.28
C ASN A 115 4.30 6.26 -3.61
N ARG A 116 3.45 7.17 -4.09
CA ARG A 116 3.02 7.20 -5.49
C ARG A 116 4.17 7.85 -6.25
N THR A 117 5.22 7.07 -6.49
CA THR A 117 6.51 7.50 -7.03
C THR A 117 6.35 8.60 -8.07
N LYS A 118 6.67 9.84 -7.65
CA LYS A 118 6.31 11.12 -8.25
C LYS A 118 6.54 11.17 -9.77
N LEU A 119 5.45 11.36 -10.50
CA LEU A 119 5.47 12.05 -11.80
C LEU A 119 4.45 13.20 -11.88
N ASP A 120 3.61 13.38 -10.86
CA ASP A 120 2.83 14.61 -10.72
C ASP A 120 2.79 15.05 -9.25
N GLN A 121 3.11 16.33 -9.02
CA GLN A 121 3.22 16.93 -7.70
C GLN A 121 1.83 17.09 -7.06
N ALA A 122 1.38 16.15 -6.21
CA ALA A 122 0.29 16.46 -5.26
C ALA A 122 0.11 15.50 -4.08
N VAL A 123 0.60 14.26 -4.11
CA VAL A 123 0.47 13.34 -2.96
C VAL A 123 1.83 13.05 -2.35
N ASN A 124 2.59 14.11 -2.04
CA ASN A 124 3.40 14.01 -0.84
C ASN A 124 2.41 14.05 0.30
N LEU A 125 2.30 12.95 1.03
CA LEU A 125 1.80 13.01 2.39
C LEU A 125 2.71 13.99 3.13
N SER A 126 2.29 15.25 3.14
CA SER A 126 2.99 16.34 3.79
C SER A 126 3.31 15.86 5.21
N LEU A 127 4.56 16.01 5.62
CA LEU A 127 5.09 15.64 6.94
C LEU A 127 4.38 16.39 8.10
N LYS A 128 3.28 17.12 7.82
CA LYS A 128 2.37 17.72 8.79
C LYS A 128 1.14 16.83 8.91
N THR A 129 0.88 16.35 10.11
CA THR A 129 -0.17 15.38 10.42
C THR A 129 -1.53 15.83 9.91
N GLN A 130 -1.93 15.33 8.74
CA GLN A 130 -3.27 15.48 8.18
C GLN A 130 -3.89 14.09 8.10
N SER A 131 -5.14 13.98 8.56
CA SER A 131 -5.94 12.80 8.28
C SER A 131 -6.09 12.70 6.77
N VAL A 132 -5.63 11.59 6.19
CA VAL A 132 -5.65 11.41 4.75
C VAL A 132 -6.78 10.47 4.34
N PRO A 133 -7.35 10.66 3.15
CA PRO A 133 -8.37 9.75 2.64
C PRO A 133 -7.76 8.37 2.39
N PHE A 134 -8.46 7.31 2.79
CA PHE A 134 -8.18 5.94 2.35
C PHE A 134 -9.41 5.41 1.65
N GLU A 135 -9.19 4.73 0.53
CA GLU A 135 -10.21 4.06 -0.24
C GLU A 135 -10.38 2.62 0.23
N ARG A 136 -11.60 2.10 0.20
CA ARG A 136 -11.89 0.71 0.58
C ARG A 136 -11.32 -0.25 -0.45
N LEU A 137 -10.68 -1.33 0.00
CA LEU A 137 -10.16 -2.42 -0.83
C LEU A 137 -11.28 -3.30 -1.37
N THR A 138 -12.00 -2.81 -2.38
CA THR A 138 -12.90 -3.61 -3.22
C THR A 138 -12.11 -4.23 -4.39
N GLU A 139 -12.71 -5.20 -5.09
CA GLU A 139 -12.13 -5.74 -6.34
C GLU A 139 -11.89 -4.64 -7.37
N GLU A 140 -12.86 -3.74 -7.56
CA GLU A 140 -12.74 -2.59 -8.46
C GLU A 140 -11.55 -1.69 -8.06
N SER A 141 -11.43 -1.34 -6.78
CA SER A 141 -10.32 -0.51 -6.29
C SER A 141 -8.96 -1.20 -6.42
N MET A 142 -8.91 -2.53 -6.27
CA MET A 142 -7.69 -3.30 -6.48
C MET A 142 -7.28 -3.27 -7.96
N ASN A 143 -8.27 -3.39 -8.87
CA ASN A 143 -8.01 -3.27 -10.30
C ASN A 143 -7.49 -1.88 -10.66
N MET A 144 -8.07 -0.82 -10.09
CA MET A 144 -7.57 0.54 -10.27
C MET A 144 -6.14 0.68 -9.72
N LEU A 145 -5.87 0.18 -8.52
CA LEU A 145 -4.54 0.21 -7.90
C LEU A 145 -3.49 -0.45 -8.80
N ILE A 146 -3.75 -1.67 -9.29
CA ILE A 146 -2.79 -2.40 -10.14
C ILE A 146 -2.59 -1.68 -11.48
N ASN A 147 -3.66 -1.19 -12.10
CA ASN A 147 -3.56 -0.41 -13.35
C ASN A 147 -2.69 0.84 -13.15
N GLU A 148 -2.83 1.55 -12.03
CA GLU A 148 -1.99 2.70 -11.72
C GLU A 148 -0.50 2.34 -11.57
N ILE A 149 -0.20 1.14 -11.03
CA ILE A 149 1.17 0.63 -10.93
C ILE A 149 1.72 0.31 -12.31
N ASP A 150 0.94 -0.37 -13.15
CA ASP A 150 1.33 -0.67 -14.51
C ASP A 150 1.61 0.59 -15.31
N GLU A 151 0.71 1.58 -15.27
CA GLU A 151 0.92 2.87 -15.90
C GLU A 151 2.20 3.57 -15.41
N TRP A 152 2.51 3.44 -14.11
CA TRP A 152 3.74 4.00 -13.56
C TRP A 152 4.99 3.35 -14.18
N TYR A 153 4.99 2.02 -14.33
CA TYR A 153 6.09 1.30 -14.98
C TYR A 153 6.21 1.65 -16.46
N GLU A 154 5.10 1.70 -17.21
CA GLU A 154 5.09 2.05 -18.63
C GLU A 154 5.69 3.45 -18.88
N ARG A 155 5.29 4.44 -18.08
CA ARG A 155 5.85 5.80 -18.18
C ARG A 155 7.35 5.81 -17.90
N ARG A 156 7.83 4.97 -16.97
CA ARG A 156 9.26 4.86 -16.66
C ARG A 156 10.06 4.32 -17.83
N ILE A 157 9.56 3.27 -18.48
CA ILE A 157 10.17 2.69 -19.69
C ILE A 157 10.21 3.73 -20.81
N GLY A 158 9.08 4.38 -21.11
CA GLY A 158 9.01 5.42 -22.15
C GLY A 158 9.92 6.63 -21.88
N ASN A 159 10.11 7.02 -20.62
CA ASN A 159 11.04 8.09 -20.24
C ASN A 159 12.53 7.70 -20.39
N HIS A 160 12.86 6.40 -20.37
CA HIS A 160 14.23 5.93 -20.57
C HIS A 160 14.64 5.89 -22.05
N GLU A 161 13.70 5.66 -22.98
CA GLU A 161 13.98 5.70 -24.42
C GLU A 161 14.28 7.13 -24.91
N ASN A 162 13.53 8.12 -24.43
CA ASN A 162 13.76 9.53 -24.77
C ASN A 162 15.09 10.11 -24.24
N LYS A 163 15.71 9.49 -23.23
CA LYS A 163 17.01 9.93 -22.69
C LYS A 163 18.24 9.32 -23.39
N ARG A 164 18.05 8.32 -24.25
CA ARG A 164 19.15 7.70 -25.03
C ARG A 164 19.42 8.40 -26.36
N LEU A 165 18.63 9.41 -26.72
CA LEU A 165 18.70 10.14 -27.99
C LEU A 165 19.26 11.57 -27.86
N VAL A 166 19.94 11.90 -26.75
CA VAL A 166 20.58 13.22 -26.53
C VAL A 166 22.07 13.05 -26.26
#